data_AF-A0A2R6J8N5-F1
#
_entry.id   AF-A0A2R6J8N5-F1
#
_cell.length_a   1.000
_cell.length_b   1.000
_cell.length_c   1.000
_cell.angle_alpha   90.00
_cell.angle_beta   90.00
_cell.angle_gamma   90.00
#
_symmetry.space_group_name_H-M   'P 1'
#
loop_
_entity.id
_entity.type
_entity.pdbx_description
1 polymer ?
#
loop_
_entity_poly.entity_id
_entity_poly.type
_entity_poly.pdbx_seq_one_letter_code
_entity_poly.pdbx_strand_id
1 'polypeptide(L)' 'MTRNVVHRDDLRRGVVDCPLCGRQIAAPTDRLIVYGPVDRLTAENADAVECPACGGVTFVEDGTGDRDH' A
#
# COMPACT_ATOMS: atom_id res chain seq x y z
N MET A 1 5.30 14.64 -10.06
CA MET A 1 5.02 13.22 -10.36
C MET A 1 4.50 12.58 -9.08
N THR A 2 3.34 11.94 -9.11
CA THR A 2 2.79 11.25 -7.94
C THR A 2 3.63 10.00 -7.68
N ARG A 3 4.18 9.83 -6.48
CA ARG A 3 4.90 8.60 -6.12
C ARG A 3 3.90 7.43 -6.13
N ASN A 4 4.31 6.29 -6.68
CA ASN A 4 3.53 5.05 -6.62
C ASN A 4 3.67 4.38 -5.25
N VAL A 5 3.30 5.12 -4.21
CA VAL A 5 3.48 4.75 -2.82
C VAL A 5 2.21 5.06 -2.04
N VAL A 6 1.89 4.20 -1.08
CA VAL A 6 0.90 4.41 -0.03
C VAL A 6 1.56 4.28 1.33
N HIS A 7 1.07 5.02 2.32
CA HIS A 7 1.61 4.92 3.68
C HIS A 7 1.00 3.74 4.43
N ARG A 8 1.84 3.05 5.20
CA ARG A 8 1.40 1.94 6.06
C ARG A 8 0.30 2.34 7.05
N ASP A 9 0.31 3.58 7.54
CA ASP A 9 -0.73 4.07 8.44
C ASP A 9 -2.10 4.20 7.76
N ASP A 10 -2.14 4.49 6.46
CA ASP A 10 -3.40 4.52 5.69
C ASP A 10 -3.93 3.11 5.47
N LEU A 11 -3.03 2.13 5.22
CA LEU A 11 -3.39 0.71 5.16
C LEU A 11 -4.00 0.22 6.48
N ARG A 12 -3.42 0.62 7.62
CA ARG A 12 -3.95 0.30 8.96
C ARG A 12 -5.33 0.91 9.21
N ARG A 13 -5.62 2.08 8.61
CA ARG A 13 -6.94 2.73 8.66
C ARG A 13 -7.97 2.04 7.77
N GLY A 14 -7.53 1.15 6.88
CA GLY A 14 -8.42 0.34 6.02
C GLY A 14 -9.01 1.09 4.82
N VAL A 15 -8.59 2.33 4.58
CA VAL A 15 -9.03 3.14 3.44
C VAL A 15 -7.82 3.84 2.84
N VAL A 16 -7.51 3.51 1.60
CA VAL A 16 -6.34 4.04 0.87
C VAL A 16 -6.76 4.43 -0.54
N ASP A 17 -6.36 5.61 -0.99
CA ASP A 17 -6.53 6.02 -2.38
C ASP A 17 -5.39 5.47 -3.25
N CYS A 18 -5.75 4.86 -4.38
CA CYS A 18 -4.77 4.34 -5.32
C CYS A 18 -4.04 5.51 -6.02
N PRO A 19 -2.71 5.65 -5.88
CA PRO A 19 -1.98 6.75 -6.51
C PRO A 19 -1.94 6.63 -8.05
N LEU A 20 -2.28 5.46 -8.61
CA LEU A 20 -2.26 5.20 -10.05
C LEU A 20 -3.54 5.62 -10.76
N CYS A 21 -4.71 5.33 -10.18
CA CYS A 21 -6.01 5.60 -10.82
C CYS A 21 -6.90 6.56 -10.03
N GLY A 22 -6.47 7.01 -8.84
CA GLY A 22 -7.21 7.92 -7.97
C GLY A 22 -8.46 7.32 -7.34
N ARG A 23 -8.68 6.01 -7.47
CA ARG A 23 -9.83 5.31 -6.86
C ARG A 23 -9.48 4.80 -5.49
N GLN A 24 -10.46 4.84 -4.59
CA GLN A 24 -10.36 4.25 -3.27
C GLN A 24 -10.26 2.72 -3.34
N ILE A 25 -9.31 2.14 -2.62
CA ILE A 25 -9.15 0.71 -2.40
C ILE A 25 -9.96 0.34 -1.15
N ALA A 26 -11.11 -0.28 -1.34
CA ALA A 26 -11.88 -0.84 -0.24
C ALA A 26 -11.22 -2.14 0.24
N ALA A 27 -11.05 -2.29 1.56
CA ALA A 27 -10.39 -3.45 2.18
C ALA A 27 -8.99 -3.75 1.60
N PRO A 28 -8.04 -2.80 1.70
CA PRO A 28 -6.72 -2.96 1.10
C PRO A 28 -5.92 -4.14 1.70
N THR A 29 -6.30 -4.62 2.89
CA THR A 29 -5.74 -5.82 3.54
C THR A 29 -5.98 -7.12 2.77
N ASP A 30 -6.98 -7.17 1.87
CA ASP A 30 -7.31 -8.37 1.10
C ASP A 30 -6.41 -8.54 -0.14
N ARG A 31 -5.62 -7.51 -0.47
CA ARG A 31 -4.78 -7.43 -1.67
C ARG A 31 -3.34 -7.04 -1.36
N LEU A 32 -2.89 -7.35 -0.14
CA LEU A 32 -1.51 -7.13 0.26
C LEU A 32 -0.57 -8.05 -0.53
N ILE A 33 0.66 -7.60 -0.71
CA ILE A 33 1.75 -8.31 -1.34
C ILE A 33 2.97 -8.16 -0.44
N VAL A 34 3.70 -9.26 -0.27
CA VAL A 34 4.96 -9.33 0.47
C VAL A 34 5.99 -10.05 -0.38
N TYR A 35 7.21 -9.54 -0.40
CA TYR A 35 8.35 -10.14 -1.06
C TYR A 35 9.20 -10.89 -0.02
N GLY A 36 8.90 -12.17 0.15
CA GLY A 36 9.66 -13.05 1.04
C GLY A 36 8.78 -14.08 1.72
N PRO A 37 9.40 -15.03 2.43
CA PRO A 37 8.65 -15.98 3.24
C PRO A 37 8.09 -15.27 4.47
N VAL A 38 6.75 -15.25 4.59
CA VAL A 38 6.06 -14.88 5.82
C VAL A 38 4.97 -15.90 6.11
N ASP A 39 4.77 -16.21 7.38
CA ASP A 39 3.74 -17.16 7.80
C ASP A 39 2.33 -16.55 7.72
N ARG A 40 2.22 -15.23 7.85
CA ARG A 40 0.95 -14.50 7.80
C ARG A 40 1.15 -13.12 7.22
N LEU A 41 0.35 -12.77 6.22
CA LEU A 41 0.34 -11.46 5.60
C LEU A 41 -0.54 -10.48 6.38
N THR A 42 0.02 -9.32 6.72
CA THR A 42 -0.64 -8.23 7.45
C THR A 42 -0.20 -6.88 6.90
N ALA A 43 -0.91 -5.80 7.27
CA ALA A 43 -0.49 -4.45 6.87
C ALA A 43 0.93 -4.09 7.37
N GLU A 44 1.45 -4.80 8.37
CA GLU A 44 2.76 -4.51 8.97
C GLU A 44 3.93 -5.08 8.18
N ASN A 45 3.71 -6.19 7.48
CA ASN A 45 4.74 -6.84 6.66
C ASN A 45 4.46 -6.77 5.17
N ALA A 46 3.39 -6.10 4.75
CA ALA A 46 3.13 -5.82 3.34
C ALA A 46 4.17 -4.85 2.79
N ASP A 47 4.73 -5.22 1.64
CA ASP A 47 5.65 -4.42 0.83
C ASP A 47 4.90 -3.66 -0.28
N ALA A 48 3.76 -4.20 -0.71
CA ALA A 48 2.91 -3.60 -1.72
C ALA A 48 1.43 -3.96 -1.52
N VAL A 49 0.56 -3.25 -2.22
CA VAL A 49 -0.88 -3.54 -2.32
C VAL A 49 -1.34 -3.43 -3.77
N GLU A 50 -2.17 -4.37 -4.21
CA GLU A 50 -2.78 -4.34 -5.53
C GLU A 50 -4.11 -3.60 -5.49
N CYS A 51 -4.31 -2.66 -6.41
CA CYS A 51 -5.58 -1.99 -6.58
C CYS A 51 -6.55 -2.88 -7.38
N PRO A 52 -7.70 -3.28 -6.82
CA PRO A 52 -8.67 -4.13 -7.54
C PRO A 52 -9.37 -3.41 -8.70
N ALA A 53 -9.31 -2.07 -8.75
CA ALA A 53 -9.97 -1.28 -9.78
C ALA A 53 -9.15 -1.16 -11.07
N CYS A 54 -7.83 -1.02 -10.98
CA CYS A 54 -6.94 -0.88 -12.14
C CYS A 54 -5.93 -2.02 -12.30
N GLY A 55 -5.85 -2.95 -11.34
CA GLY A 55 -4.85 -4.01 -11.30
C GLY A 55 -3.42 -3.51 -11.03
N GLY A 56 -3.27 -2.21 -10.71
CA GLY A 56 -1.97 -1.61 -10.47
C GLY A 56 -1.44 -1.95 -9.08
N VAL A 57 -0.14 -2.23 -9.01
CA VAL A 57 0.58 -2.49 -7.75
C VAL A 57 1.22 -1.20 -7.25
N THR A 58 0.99 -0.88 -5.98
CA THR A 58 1.58 0.29 -5.31
C THR A 58 2.35 -0.13 -4.07
N PHE A 59 3.48 0.55 -3.81
CA PHE A 59 4.40 0.14 -2.74
C PHE A 59 3.99 0.72 -1.39
N VAL A 60 4.24 -0.02 -0.33
CA VAL A 60 3.97 0.40 1.05
C VAL A 60 5.23 0.96 1.65
N GLU A 61 5.21 2.22 2.06
CA GLU A 61 6.29 2.82 2.84
C GLU A 61 5.84 3.05 4.29
N ASP A 62 6.74 2.78 5.23
CA ASP A 62 6.63 3.37 6.56
C ASP A 62 6.74 4.87 6.41
N GLY A 63 5.76 5.61 6.95
CA GLY A 63 5.82 7.06 7.02
C GLY A 63 6.92 7.53 7.97
N THR A 64 8.19 7.31 7.64
CA THR A 64 9.24 8.24 8.07
C THR A 64 9.12 9.43 7.14
N GLY A 65 8.38 10.44 7.59
CA GLY A 65 8.18 11.67 6.84
C GLY A 65 9.49 12.20 6.26
N ASP A 66 9.35 12.89 5.13
CA ASP A 66 10.26 13.96 4.72
C ASP A 66 11.72 13.78 5.18
N ARG A 67 12.49 13.00 4.44
CA ARG A 67 13.95 13.17 4.43
C ARG A 67 14.34 13.68 3.05
N ASP A 68 13.93 14.92 2.78
CA ASP A 68 14.70 15.82 1.94
C ASP A 68 16.04 16.05 2.66
N HIS A 69 17.14 15.54 2.09
CA HIS A 69 18.51 15.91 2.45
C HIS A 69 19.27 16.21 1.16
#